data_AF-A0A0A7PS22-F1
#
_entry.id   AF-A0A0A7PS22-F1
#
_cell.length_a   1.000
_cell.length_b   1.000
_cell.length_c   1.000
_cell.angle_alpha   90.00
_cell.angle_beta   90.00
_cell.angle_gamma   90.00
#
_symmetry.space_group_name_H-M   'P 1'
#
loop_
_entity.id
_entity.type
_entity.pdbx_description
1 polymer ?
#
loop_
_entity_poly.entity_id
_entity_poly.type
_entity_poly.pdbx_seq_one_letter_code
_entity_poly.pdbx_strand_id
1 'polypeptide(L)'
;MMASEKLFGLHATALQLRSQRMMMLASNIANAATPNYKARDIDFAKALDLAQQGGSTDGAISYRVPVQASLDGNTVEMATEQTAYAENALAYRSSLSFLSGRINTLTRAIKGE
;
A
#
# COMPACT_ATOMS: atom_id res chain seq x y z
N MET A 1 8.03 15.24 23.49
CA MET A 1 8.55 15.07 22.11
C MET A 1 8.31 13.68 21.50
N MET A 2 8.27 12.59 22.27
CA MET A 2 8.13 11.21 21.74
C MET A 2 6.82 10.85 21.00
N ALA A 3 5.69 11.52 21.28
CA ALA A 3 4.41 11.23 20.62
C ALA A 3 4.33 11.77 19.18
N SER A 4 5.06 12.85 18.90
CA SER A 4 5.11 13.49 17.58
C SER A 4 5.80 12.56 16.57
N GLU A 5 7.00 12.07 16.89
CA GLU A 5 7.78 11.18 16.01
C GLU A 5 7.03 9.89 15.66
N LYS A 6 6.34 9.27 16.63
CA LYS A 6 5.51 8.08 16.38
C LYS A 6 4.36 8.34 15.41
N LEU A 7 3.69 9.50 15.51
CA LEU A 7 2.59 9.85 14.61
C LEU A 7 3.07 10.17 13.19
N PHE A 8 4.21 10.85 13.04
CA PHE A 8 4.82 11.09 11.72
C PHE A 8 5.32 9.81 11.07
N GLY A 9 6.00 8.97 11.85
CA GLY A 9 6.46 7.66 11.39
C GLY A 9 5.31 6.82 10.85
N LEU A 10 4.17 6.79 11.56
CA LEU A 10 3.02 6.01 11.13
C LEU A 10 2.48 6.42 9.76
N HIS A 11 2.28 7.71 9.50
CA HIS A 11 1.76 8.18 8.22
C HIS A 11 2.76 7.99 7.08
N ALA A 12 4.05 8.22 7.34
CA ALA A 12 5.11 8.01 6.37
C ALA A 12 5.24 6.52 5.99
N THR A 13 5.29 5.63 6.98
CA THR A 13 5.29 4.18 6.77
C THR A 13 4.03 3.73 6.02
N ALA A 14 2.86 4.23 6.42
CA ALA A 14 1.60 3.89 5.77
C ALA A 14 1.53 4.40 4.31
N LEU A 15 2.14 5.54 3.99
CA LEU A 15 2.28 6.05 2.62
C LEU A 15 3.20 5.15 1.79
N GLN A 16 4.34 4.74 2.36
CA GLN A 16 5.30 3.84 1.72
C GLN A 16 4.67 2.48 1.42
N LEU A 17 3.95 1.89 2.37
CA LEU A 17 3.24 0.62 2.18
C LEU A 17 2.18 0.71 1.07
N ARG A 18 1.43 1.82 1.00
CA ARG A 18 0.48 2.04 -0.08
C ARG A 18 1.16 2.22 -1.43
N SER A 19 2.31 2.89 -1.48
CA SER A 19 3.12 2.96 -2.70
C SER A 19 3.60 1.57 -3.15
N GLN A 20 4.08 0.76 -2.21
CA GLN A 20 4.51 -0.62 -2.47
C GLN A 20 3.36 -1.48 -3.00
N ARG A 21 2.19 -1.40 -2.36
CA ARG A 21 0.98 -2.10 -2.81
C ARG A 21 0.54 -1.63 -4.19
N MET A 22 0.62 -0.32 -4.47
CA MET A 22 0.29 0.25 -5.78
C MET A 22 1.14 -0.38 -6.89
N MET A 23 2.45 -0.49 -6.66
CA MET A 23 3.36 -1.10 -7.63
C MET A 23 3.05 -2.58 -7.85
N MET A 24 2.66 -3.31 -6.80
CA MET A 24 2.27 -4.71 -6.90
C MET A 24 0.99 -4.90 -7.71
N LEU A 25 -0.06 -4.12 -7.42
CA LEU A 25 -1.32 -4.13 -8.16
C LEU A 25 -1.10 -3.73 -9.63
N ALA A 26 -0.26 -2.72 -9.88
CA ALA A 26 0.11 -2.34 -11.24
C ALA A 26 0.84 -3.48 -11.98
N SER A 27 1.73 -4.20 -11.29
CA SER A 27 2.41 -5.37 -11.84
C SER A 27 1.42 -6.49 -12.18
N ASN A 28 0.45 -6.77 -11.31
CA ASN A 28 -0.60 -7.75 -11.58
C ASN A 28 -1.40 -7.36 -12.83
N ILE A 29 -1.87 -6.11 -12.90
CA ILE A 29 -2.65 -5.59 -14.04
C ILE A 29 -1.86 -5.71 -15.36
N ALA A 30 -0.58 -5.32 -15.35
CA ALA A 30 0.28 -5.43 -16.53
C ALA A 30 0.49 -6.88 -16.99
N ASN A 31 0.44 -7.83 -16.06
CA ASN A 31 0.62 -9.26 -16.30
C ASN A 31 -0.70 -10.03 -16.39
N ALA A 32 -1.85 -9.34 -16.49
CA ALA A 32 -3.15 -10.01 -16.58
C ALA A 32 -3.32 -10.87 -17.85
N ALA A 33 -2.51 -10.64 -18.89
CA ALA A 33 -2.49 -11.43 -20.11
C ALA A 33 -1.25 -12.33 -20.24
N THR A 34 -0.48 -12.54 -19.15
CA THR A 34 0.69 -13.42 -19.17
C THR A 34 0.34 -14.81 -18.62
N PRO A 35 0.52 -15.88 -19.42
CA PRO A 35 0.23 -17.24 -18.97
C PRO A 35 1.01 -17.62 -17.70
N ASN A 36 0.41 -18.43 -16.84
CA ASN A 36 0.99 -18.91 -15.57
C ASN A 36 1.39 -17.84 -14.54
N TYR A 37 1.03 -16.57 -14.72
CA TYR A 37 1.35 -15.53 -13.75
C TYR A 37 0.56 -15.69 -12.44
N LYS A 38 1.23 -15.42 -11.31
CA LYS A 38 0.66 -15.53 -9.97
C LYS A 38 0.58 -14.16 -9.31
N ALA A 39 -0.64 -13.66 -9.17
CA ALA A 39 -0.94 -12.39 -8.54
C ALA A 39 -0.54 -12.39 -7.06
N ARG A 40 0.03 -11.29 -6.61
CA ARG A 40 0.43 -11.06 -5.21
C ARG A 40 -0.27 -9.82 -4.67
N ASP A 41 -0.53 -9.79 -3.36
CA ASP A 41 -0.98 -8.58 -2.67
C ASP A 41 -0.30 -8.47 -1.29
N ILE A 42 -0.36 -7.27 -0.72
CA ILE A 42 0.11 -6.95 0.62
C ILE A 42 -1.10 -6.87 1.55
N ASP A 43 -1.09 -7.67 2.62
CA ASP A 43 -1.96 -7.42 3.76
C ASP A 43 -1.49 -6.15 4.47
N PHE A 44 -2.19 -5.05 4.24
CA PHE A 44 -1.80 -3.73 4.75
C PHE A 44 -1.75 -3.70 6.29
N ALA A 45 -2.70 -4.34 6.97
CA ALA A 45 -2.75 -4.32 8.43
C ALA A 45 -1.55 -5.05 9.02
N LYS A 46 -1.26 -6.24 8.49
CA LYS A 46 -0.08 -7.02 8.88
C LYS A 46 1.23 -6.30 8.52
N ALA A 47 1.32 -5.72 7.33
CA ALA A 47 2.51 -4.99 6.90
C ALA A 47 2.78 -3.75 7.76
N LEU A 48 1.72 -3.06 8.18
CA LEU A 48 1.83 -1.89 9.06
C LEU A 48 2.31 -2.28 10.45
N ASP A 49 1.78 -3.37 11.01
CA ASP A 49 2.23 -3.90 12.31
C ASP A 49 3.70 -4.33 12.27
N LEU A 50 4.11 -5.10 11.25
CA LEU A 50 5.51 -5.49 11.03
C LEU A 50 6.43 -4.28 10.88
N ALA A 51 6.02 -3.27 10.10
CA ALA A 51 6.81 -2.08 9.89
C ALA A 51 6.93 -1.22 11.18
N GLN A 52 5.89 -1.17 12.01
CA GLN A 52 5.95 -0.51 13.32
C GLN A 52 6.90 -1.21 14.29
N GLN A 53 7.01 -2.53 14.20
CA GLN A 53 7.94 -3.35 14.98
C GLN A 53 9.38 -3.31 14.42
N GLY A 54 9.62 -2.60 13.30
CA GLY A 54 10.91 -2.54 12.62
C GLY A 54 11.29 -3.82 11.86
N GLY A 55 10.33 -4.72 11.64
CA GLY A 55 10.52 -5.96 10.89
C GLY A 55 10.38 -5.77 9.38
N SER A 56 10.80 -6.79 8.61
CA SER A 56 10.54 -6.81 7.16
C SER A 56 9.05 -6.97 6.87
N THR A 57 8.54 -6.22 5.90
CA THR A 57 7.16 -6.26 5.43
C THR A 57 6.88 -7.42 4.48
N ASP A 58 7.91 -8.18 4.09
CA ASP A 58 7.80 -9.32 3.17
C ASP A 58 6.87 -10.41 3.71
N GLY A 59 6.81 -10.59 5.04
CA GLY A 59 5.91 -11.54 5.69
C GLY A 59 4.43 -11.20 5.57
N ALA A 60 4.09 -10.00 5.08
CA ALA A 60 2.74 -9.58 4.76
C ALA A 60 2.38 -9.71 3.28
N ILE A 61 3.33 -10.08 2.42
CA ILE A 61 3.09 -10.37 1.01
C ILE A 61 2.58 -11.80 0.89
N SER A 62 1.47 -11.99 0.18
CA SER A 62 0.90 -13.30 -0.08
C SER A 62 0.37 -13.43 -1.50
N TYR A 63 0.31 -14.68 -1.99
CA TYR A 63 -0.35 -14.97 -3.26
C TYR A 63 -1.86 -14.84 -3.09
N ARG A 64 -2.51 -14.26 -4.10
CA ARG A 64 -3.97 -14.20 -4.20
C ARG A 64 -4.53 -15.60 -4.44
N VAL A 65 -5.63 -15.91 -3.77
CA VAL A 65 -6.47 -17.06 -4.13
C VAL A 65 -7.49 -16.56 -5.15
N PRO A 66 -7.41 -16.99 -6.43
CA PRO A 66 -8.37 -16.57 -7.44
C PRO A 66 -9.73 -17.18 -7.11
N VAL A 67 -10.79 -16.38 -7.21
CA VAL A 67 -12.18 -16.88 -7.15
C VAL A 67 -12.61 -17.46 -8.50
N GLN A 68 -11.98 -17.02 -9.58
CA GLN A 68 -12.16 -17.56 -10.92
C GLN A 68 -10.81 -18.03 -11.49
N ALA A 69 -10.63 -19.34 -11.60
CA ALA A 69 -9.42 -19.91 -12.21
C ALA A 69 -9.42 -19.66 -13.72
N SER A 70 -8.35 -19.03 -14.23
CA SER A 70 -8.13 -18.92 -15.67
C SER A 70 -7.65 -20.25 -16.26
N LEU A 71 -8.00 -20.50 -17.53
CA LEU A 71 -7.64 -21.72 -18.25
C LEU A 71 -6.12 -21.85 -18.49
N ASP A 72 -5.42 -20.72 -18.54
CA ASP A 72 -3.98 -20.60 -18.79
C ASP A 72 -3.12 -20.61 -17.51
N GLY A 73 -3.75 -20.89 -16.35
CA GLY A 73 -3.07 -20.91 -15.06
C GLY A 73 -2.74 -19.52 -14.49
N ASN A 74 -3.17 -18.43 -15.15
CA ASN A 74 -3.09 -17.09 -14.57
C ASN A 74 -4.06 -16.95 -13.40
N THR A 75 -3.62 -16.29 -12.33
CA THR A 75 -4.46 -16.00 -11.16
C THR A 75 -4.83 -14.52 -11.04
N VAL A 76 -4.51 -13.71 -12.05
CA VAL A 76 -4.88 -12.30 -12.10
C VAL A 76 -6.32 -12.17 -12.59
N GLU A 77 -7.14 -11.49 -11.79
CA GLU A 77 -8.50 -11.10 -12.15
C GLU A 77 -8.53 -9.60 -12.44
N MET A 78 -8.58 -9.22 -13.73
CA MET A 78 -8.41 -7.82 -14.15
C MET A 78 -9.34 -6.84 -13.44
N ALA A 79 -10.65 -7.14 -13.38
CA ALA A 79 -11.62 -6.26 -12.74
C ALA A 79 -11.37 -6.09 -11.23
N THR A 80 -11.02 -7.19 -10.56
CA THR A 80 -10.68 -7.22 -9.13
C THR A 80 -9.42 -6.40 -8.85
N GLU A 81 -8.38 -6.58 -9.67
CA GLU A 81 -7.11 -5.85 -9.52
C GLU A 81 -7.25 -4.35 -9.84
N GLN A 82 -8.04 -3.97 -10.85
CA GLN A 82 -8.36 -2.57 -11.15
C GLN A 82 -9.11 -1.89 -10.00
N THR A 83 -10.06 -2.60 -9.39
CA THR A 83 -10.81 -2.10 -8.23
C THR A 83 -9.87 -1.88 -7.04
N ALA A 84 -9.06 -2.89 -6.71
CA ALA A 84 -8.08 -2.79 -5.63
C ALA A 84 -7.06 -1.67 -5.88
N TYR A 85 -6.64 -1.46 -7.12
CA TYR A 85 -5.75 -0.36 -7.50
C TYR A 85 -6.40 0.99 -7.24
N ALA A 86 -7.66 1.18 -7.63
CA ALA A 86 -8.42 2.40 -7.40
C ALA A 86 -8.60 2.70 -5.90
N GLU A 87 -8.93 1.69 -5.10
CA GLU A 87 -9.03 1.79 -3.64
C GLU A 87 -7.70 2.22 -3.01
N ASN A 88 -6.60 1.58 -3.42
CA ASN A 88 -5.29 1.90 -2.92
C ASN A 88 -4.84 3.31 -3.35
N ALA A 89 -5.20 3.75 -4.55
CA ALA A 89 -4.96 5.11 -5.05
C ALA A 89 -5.64 6.17 -4.20
N LEU A 90 -6.92 5.94 -3.87
CA LEU A 90 -7.65 6.82 -2.97
C LEU A 90 -6.99 6.88 -1.59
N ALA A 91 -6.67 5.73 -1.01
CA ALA A 91 -6.03 5.65 0.30
C ALA A 91 -4.63 6.30 0.32
N TYR A 92 -3.87 6.16 -0.77
CA TYR A 92 -2.55 6.80 -0.94
C TYR A 92 -2.71 8.33 -0.95
N ARG A 93 -3.63 8.85 -1.77
CA ARG A 93 -3.91 10.29 -1.84
C ARG A 93 -4.36 10.87 -0.50
N SER A 94 -5.24 10.17 0.22
CA SER A 94 -5.67 10.57 1.56
C SER A 94 -4.48 10.63 2.52
N SER A 95 -3.62 9.61 2.51
CA SER A 95 -2.43 9.56 3.38
C SER A 95 -1.46 10.70 3.10
N LEU A 96 -1.25 11.02 1.82
CA LEU A 96 -0.44 12.15 1.40
C LEU A 96 -1.05 13.48 1.89
N SER A 97 -2.37 13.65 1.76
CA SER A 97 -3.06 14.85 2.25
C SER A 97 -2.90 15.05 3.75
N PHE A 98 -3.03 13.98 4.56
CA PHE A 98 -2.78 14.04 6.00
C PHE A 98 -1.33 14.42 6.33
N LEU A 99 -0.36 13.81 5.64
CA LEU A 99 1.05 14.11 5.83
C LEU A 99 1.36 15.58 5.49
N SER A 100 0.88 16.08 4.35
CA SER A 100 1.06 17.47 3.94
C SER A 100 0.41 18.44 4.92
N GLY A 101 -0.82 18.18 5.37
CA GLY A 101 -1.51 19.03 6.36
C GLY A 101 -0.72 19.13 7.66
N ARG A 102 -0.19 18.00 8.13
CA ARG A 102 0.61 17.95 9.36
C ARG A 102 1.96 18.66 9.23
N ILE A 103 2.66 18.49 8.10
CA ILE A 103 3.91 19.23 7.80
C ILE A 103 3.62 20.74 7.84
N ASN A 104 2.55 21.19 7.18
CA ASN A 104 2.18 22.60 7.18
C ASN A 104 1.92 23.14 8.59
N THR A 105 1.26 22.38 9.46
CA THR A 105 1.06 22.76 10.88
C THR A 105 2.38 22.92 11.62
N LEU A 106 3.34 22.00 11.43
CA LEU A 106 4.66 22.13 12.04
C LEU A 106 5.44 23.33 11.50
N THR A 107 5.41 23.54 10.18
CA THR A 107 6.10 24.66 9.56
C THR A 107 5.60 25.99 10.09
N ARG A 108 4.29 26.13 10.32
CA ARG A 108 3.71 27.33 10.97
C ARG A 108 4.18 27.48 12.41
N ALA A 109 4.09 26.42 13.21
CA ALA A 109 4.53 26.43 14.61
C ALA A 109 6.03 26.77 14.77
N ILE A 110 6.89 26.31 13.85
CA ILE A 110 8.33 26.63 13.84
C ILE A 110 8.59 28.07 13.40
N LYS A 111 7.82 28.58 12.43
CA LYS A 111 7.92 29.97 11.96
C LYS A 111 7.33 30.99 12.96
N GLY A 112 6.52 30.55 13.91
CA GLY A 112 5.90 31.41 14.91
C GLY A 112 4.63 32.12 14.42
N GLU A 113 4.00 31.60 13.36
CA GLU A 113 2.71 32.05 12.82
C GLU A 113 1.54 31.20 13.35
#